data_AF-A0A2E7XJD8-F1
#
_entry.id   AF-A0A2E7XJD8-F1
#
_cell.length_a   1.000
_cell.length_b   1.000
_cell.length_c   1.000
_cell.angle_alpha   90.00
_cell.angle_beta   90.00
_cell.angle_gamma   90.00
#
_symmetry.space_group_name_H-M   'P 1'
#
loop_
_entity.id
_entity.type
_entity.pdbx_description
1 polymer ?
#
loop_
_entity_poly.entity_id
_entity_poly.type
_entity_poly.pdbx_seq_one_letter_code
_entity_poly.pdbx_strand_id
1 'polypeptide(L)' 'MTLKQRRRHSALVAELDVLKRNPYSQVPKGYTFGENEEEDKKYNDAFETLKSLVEQLHELEVAVRDGG' A
#
# COMPACT_ATOMS: atom_id res chain seq x y z
N MET A 1 21.48 0.65 5.19
CA MET A 1 20.66 0.54 3.96
C MET A 1 21.53 0.68 2.71
N THR A 2 21.60 -0.36 1.89
CA THR A 2 22.36 -0.40 0.63
C THR A 2 21.71 0.44 -0.48
N LEU A 3 22.45 0.72 -1.56
CA LEU A 3 21.93 1.42 -2.74
C LEU A 3 20.72 0.71 -3.36
N LYS A 4 20.74 -0.64 -3.38
CA LYS A 4 19.62 -1.47 -3.86
C LYS A 4 18.38 -1.31 -2.98
N GLN A 5 18.54 -1.35 -1.65
CA GLN A 5 17.44 -1.13 -0.71
C GLN A 5 16.85 0.28 -0.82
N ARG A 6 17.69 1.32 -0.96
CA ARG A 6 17.22 2.71 -1.12
C ARG A 6 16.41 2.90 -2.41
N ARG A 7 16.85 2.28 -3.52
CA ARG A 7 16.10 2.29 -4.79
C ARG A 7 14.75 1.60 -4.65
N ARG A 8 14.71 0.43 -4.00
CA ARG A 8 13.47 -0.30 -3.76
C ARG A 8 12.51 0.48 -2.86
N HIS A 9 13.01 1.11 -1.79
CA HIS A 9 12.21 1.99 -0.94
C HIS A 9 11.58 3.15 -1.73
N SER A 10 12.37 3.81 -2.59
CA SER A 10 11.87 4.93 -3.40
C SER A 10 10.79 4.48 -4.40
N ALA A 11 10.91 3.27 -4.95
CA ALA A 11 9.88 2.68 -5.81
C ALA A 11 8.58 2.38 -5.03
N LEU A 12 8.68 1.77 -3.85
CA LEU A 12 7.53 1.48 -2.99
C LEU A 12 6.80 2.76 -2.55
N VAL A 13 7.54 3.83 -2.24
CA VAL A 13 6.95 5.15 -1.93
C VAL A 13 6.23 5.74 -3.14
N ALA A 14 6.78 5.60 -4.34
CA ALA A 14 6.11 6.06 -5.56
C ALA A 14 4.81 5.28 -5.84
N GLU A 15 4.81 3.96 -5.63
CA GLU A 15 3.61 3.11 -5.72
C GLU A 15 2.55 3.51 -4.69
N LEU A 16 2.97 3.84 -3.47
CA LEU A 16 2.09 4.35 -2.41
C LEU A 16 1.48 5.71 -2.76
N ASP A 17 2.24 6.60 -3.41
CA ASP A 17 1.72 7.89 -3.88
C ASP A 17 0.73 7.75 -5.04
N VAL A 18 0.91 6.75 -5.92
CA VAL A 18 -0.08 6.39 -6.94
C VAL A 18 -1.35 5.87 -6.26
N LEU A 19 -1.21 4.99 -5.26
CA LEU A 19 -2.35 4.43 -4.55
C LEU A 19 -3.15 5.50 -3.82
N LYS A 20 -2.51 6.49 -3.19
CA LYS A 20 -3.20 7.64 -2.55
C LYS A 20 -4.06 8.46 -3.50
N ARG A 21 -3.76 8.44 -4.81
CA ARG A 21 -4.56 9.12 -5.84
C ARG A 21 -5.71 8.27 -6.34
N ASN A 22 -5.75 6.99 -5.98
CA ASN A 22 -6.84 6.09 -6.32
C ASN A 22 -8.11 6.53 -5.56
N PRO A 23 -9.25 6.75 -6.22
CA PRO A 23 -10.52 7.08 -5.57
C PRO A 23 -10.94 6.08 -4.49
N TYR A 24 -10.55 4.81 -4.63
CA TYR A 24 -10.87 3.74 -3.69
C TYR A 24 -9.86 3.62 -2.54
N SER A 25 -8.88 4.52 -2.45
CA SER A 25 -7.92 4.56 -1.33
C SER A 25 -8.50 5.21 -0.07
N GLN A 26 -9.62 5.91 -0.21
CA GLN A 26 -10.33 6.55 0.90
C GLN A 26 -11.80 6.20 0.80
N VAL A 27 -12.33 5.58 1.85
CA VAL A 27 -13.75 5.27 1.95
C VAL A 27 -14.51 6.56 2.26
N PRO A 28 -15.49 6.96 1.43
CA PRO A 28 -16.29 8.15 1.69
C PRO A 28 -17.01 8.08 3.03
N LYS A 29 -17.23 9.22 3.68
CA LYS A 29 -18.03 9.28 4.90
C LYS A 29 -19.46 8.87 4.59
N GLY A 30 -19.92 7.80 5.23
CA GLY A 30 -21.28 7.25 5.03
C GLY A 30 -21.37 6.13 3.99
N TYR A 31 -20.24 5.66 3.45
CA TYR A 31 -20.23 4.44 2.64
C TYR A 31 -20.47 3.20 3.53
N THR A 32 -21.40 2.34 3.12
CA THR A 32 -21.74 1.10 3.81
C THR A 32 -21.28 -0.09 2.98
N PHE A 33 -20.35 -0.86 3.53
CA PHE A 33 -19.94 -2.12 2.91
C PHE A 33 -21.08 -3.15 2.96
N GLY A 34 -21.24 -3.93 1.89
CA GLY A 34 -22.22 -5.00 1.75
C GLY A 34 -23.45 -4.63 0.91
N GLU A 35 -23.60 -3.36 0.51
CA GLU A 35 -24.70 -2.92 -0.37
C GLU A 35 -24.37 -3.08 -1.85
N ASN A 36 -23.07 -3.03 -2.22
CA ASN A 36 -22.61 -3.16 -3.59
C ASN A 36 -21.30 -3.95 -3.66
N GLU A 37 -21.40 -5.27 -3.85
CA GLU A 37 -20.25 -6.17 -3.88
C GLU A 37 -19.19 -5.78 -4.92
N GLU A 38 -19.59 -5.25 -6.08
CA GLU A 38 -18.65 -4.81 -7.11
C GLU A 38 -17.85 -3.58 -6.70
N GLU A 39 -18.47 -2.69 -5.93
CA GLU A 39 -17.83 -1.47 -5.44
C GLU A 39 -16.98 -1.75 -4.19
N ASP A 40 -17.48 -2.60 -3.29
CA ASP A 40 -16.74 -3.12 -2.14
C ASP A 40 -15.46 -3.82 -2.56
N LYS A 41 -15.51 -4.59 -3.66
CA LYS A 41 -14.34 -5.25 -4.21
C LYS A 41 -13.25 -4.25 -4.60
N LYS A 42 -13.60 -3.09 -5.17
CA LYS A 42 -12.62 -2.07 -5.56
C LYS A 42 -11.94 -1.44 -4.35
N TYR A 43 -12.69 -1.22 -3.26
CA TYR A 43 -12.11 -0.78 -1.99
C TYR A 43 -11.20 -1.86 -1.38
N ASN A 44 -11.64 -3.11 -1.38
CA ASN A 44 -10.85 -4.24 -0.89
C ASN A 44 -9.54 -4.40 -1.70
N ASP A 45 -9.60 -4.30 -3.02
CA ASP A 45 -8.42 -4.37 -3.89
C ASP A 45 -7.43 -3.24 -3.57
N ALA A 46 -7.93 -2.03 -3.31
CA ALA A 46 -7.09 -0.90 -2.90
C ALA A 46 -6.46 -1.12 -1.51
N PHE A 47 -7.21 -1.70 -0.56
CA PHE A 47 -6.69 -2.05 0.77
C PHE A 47 -5.66 -3.18 0.73
N GLU A 48 -5.87 -4.22 -0.06
CA GLU A 48 -4.91 -5.30 -0.25
C GLU A 48 -3.62 -4.78 -0.89
N THR A 49 -3.74 -3.88 -1.87
CA THR A 49 -2.58 -3.20 -2.46
C THR A 49 -1.83 -2.38 -1.41
N LEU A 50 -2.54 -1.62 -0.58
CA LEU A 50 -1.93 -0.84 0.51
C LEU A 50 -1.19 -1.75 1.49
N LYS A 51 -1.84 -2.84 1.92
CA LYS A 51 -1.28 -3.82 2.86
C LYS A 51 0.00 -4.42 2.31
N SER A 52 0.01 -4.85 1.05
CA SER A 52 1.20 -5.40 0.42
C SER A 52 2.35 -4.39 0.34
N LEU A 53 2.06 -3.12 0.03
CA LEU A 53 3.09 -2.06 0.00
C LEU A 53 3.69 -1.80 1.38
N VAL A 54 2.87 -1.74 2.42
CA VAL A 54 3.32 -1.55 3.81
C VAL A 54 4.16 -2.74 4.28
N GLU A 55 3.74 -3.96 3.96
CA GLU A 55 4.49 -5.17 4.30
C GLU A 55 5.85 -5.19 3.62
N GLN A 56 5.93 -4.87 2.32
CA GLN A 56 7.20 -4.77 1.60
C GLN A 56 8.12 -3.67 2.14
N LEU A 57 7.56 -2.52 2.58
CA LEU A 57 8.33 -1.48 3.25
C LEU A 57 8.87 -1.97 4.59
N HIS A 58 8.04 -2.66 5.38
CA HIS A 58 8.43 -3.22 6.67
C HIS A 58 9.53 -4.30 6.52
N GLU A 59 9.38 -5.24 5.59
CA GLU A 59 10.42 -6.24 5.29
C GLU A 59 11.75 -5.58 4.92
N LEU A 60 11.68 -4.50 4.14
CA LEU A 60 12.85 -3.76 3.73
C LEU A 60 13.51 -3.02 4.89
N GLU A 61 12.74 -2.47 5.83
CA GLU A 61 13.23 -1.90 7.08
C GLU A 61 13.86 -2.96 7.99
N VAL A 62 13.21 -4.10 8.17
CA VAL A 62 13.74 -5.24 8.95
C VAL A 62 15.06 -5.73 8.35
N ALA A 63 15.13 -5.91 7.03
CA ALA A 63 16.36 -6.29 6.34
C ALA A 63 17.48 -5.25 6.46
N VAL A 64 17.14 -3.97 6.66
CA VAL A 64 18.12 -2.92 6.95
C VAL A 64 18.58 -2.98 8.41
N ARG A 65 17.69 -3.33 9.34
CA ARG A 65 17.99 -3.45 10.77
C ARG A 65 18.84 -4.67 11.09
N ASP A 66 18.50 -5.82 10.50
CA ASP A 66 19.10 -7.11 10.83
C ASP A 66 20.34 -7.44 9.98
N GLY A 67 20.61 -6.65 8.93
CA GLY A 67 21.74 -6.82 8.00
C GLY A 67 22.59 -5.56 7.80
N GLY A 68 22.52 -4.62 8.75
CA GLY A 68 23.35 -3.40 8.79
C GLY A 68 24.72 -3.63 9.42
#